data_AF-A0A2B8ST60-F1
#
_entry.id   AF-A0A2B8ST60-F1
#
_cell.length_a   1.000
_cell.length_b   1.000
_cell.length_c   1.000
_cell.angle_alpha   90.00
_cell.angle_beta   90.00
_cell.angle_gamma   90.00
#
_symmetry.space_group_name_H-M   'P 1'
#
loop_
_entity.id
_entity.type
_entity.pdbx_description
1 polymer ?
#
loop_
_entity_poly.entity_id
_entity_poly.type
_entity_poly.pdbx_seq_one_letter_code
_entity_poly.pdbx_strand_id
1 'polypeptide(L)' 'MENTVKEIIDDLEYLFKNGEIGMEVSNPAYYQRFCKVLDAIEMRYDLHIHEYDEDSLVVKLV' A
#
# COMPACT_ATOMS: atom_id res chain seq x y z
N MET A 1 4.66 3.82 -17.69
CA MET A 1 5.68 3.28 -16.76
C MET A 1 6.12 4.35 -15.76
N GLU A 2 6.33 5.61 -16.19
CA GLU A 2 6.56 6.75 -15.28
C GLU A 2 5.40 7.00 -14.30
N ASN A 3 4.14 6.86 -14.74
CA ASN A 3 2.97 7.07 -13.86
C ASN A 3 2.95 6.15 -12.63
N THR A 4 3.28 4.87 -12.79
CA THR A 4 3.24 3.89 -11.69
C THR A 4 4.31 4.13 -10.63
N VAL A 5 5.48 4.66 -11.01
CA VAL A 5 6.53 4.99 -10.03
C VAL A 5 6.11 6.20 -9.20
N LYS A 6 5.53 7.21 -9.85
CA LYS A 6 5.02 8.39 -9.15
C LYS A 6 3.88 8.03 -8.21
N GLU A 7 2.91 7.23 -8.65
CA GLU A 7 1.82 6.72 -7.82
C GLU A 7 2.33 6.01 -6.57
N ILE A 8 3.32 5.12 -6.71
CA ILE A 8 3.94 4.44 -5.56
C ILE A 8 4.59 5.45 -4.60
N ILE A 9 5.28 6.46 -5.11
CA ILE A 9 5.91 7.49 -4.24
C ILE A 9 4.85 8.30 -3.51
N ASP A 10 3.84 8.79 -4.22
CA ASP A 10 2.75 9.59 -3.64
C ASP A 10 2.00 8.79 -2.55
N ASP A 11 1.75 7.50 -2.80
CA ASP A 11 1.12 6.59 -1.84
C ASP A 11 2.01 6.26 -0.63
N LEU A 12 3.32 6.12 -0.83
CA LEU A 12 4.28 5.95 0.27
C LEU A 12 4.34 7.19 1.14
N GLU A 13 4.38 8.38 0.54
CA GLU A 13 4.31 9.65 1.27
C GLU A 13 3.02 9.76 2.09
N TYR A 14 1.89 9.37 1.50
CA TYR A 14 0.62 9.31 2.21
C TYR A 14 0.67 8.31 3.37
N LEU A 15 1.17 7.10 3.15
CA LEU A 15 1.28 6.06 4.17
C LEU A 15 2.15 6.51 5.35
N PHE A 16 3.33 7.08 5.09
CA PHE A 16 4.21 7.57 6.15
C PHE A 16 3.63 8.74 6.93
N LYS A 17 2.79 9.56 6.29
CA LYS A 17 2.13 10.69 6.94
C LYS A 17 0.94 10.26 7.81
N ASN A 18 0.14 9.29 7.35
CA ASN A 18 -1.13 8.94 7.98
C ASN A 18 -1.07 7.63 8.79
N GLY A 19 -0.03 6.83 8.61
CA GLY A 19 0.15 5.54 9.29
C GLY A 19 -0.62 4.39 8.63
N GLU A 20 -1.52 4.67 7.70
CA GLU A 20 -2.25 3.66 6.93
C GLU A 20 -2.66 4.18 5.54
N ILE A 21 -2.89 3.24 4.63
CA ILE A 21 -3.40 3.51 3.27
C ILE A 21 -4.32 2.38 2.82
N GLY A 22 -5.43 2.75 2.17
CA GLY A 22 -6.33 1.82 1.48
C GLY A 22 -5.91 1.63 0.02
N MET A 23 -5.99 0.40 -0.47
CA MET A 23 -5.61 0.01 -1.83
C MET A 23 -6.65 -0.89 -2.45
N GLU A 24 -6.95 -0.72 -3.73
CA GLU A 24 -7.91 -1.59 -4.43
C GLU A 24 -7.34 -3.01 -4.61
N VAL A 25 -8.12 -4.02 -4.24
CA VAL A 25 -7.83 -5.45 -4.48
C VAL A 25 -7.85 -5.78 -5.98
N SER A 26 -8.61 -5.01 -6.76
CA SER A 26 -8.79 -5.16 -8.21
C SER A 26 -7.46 -5.12 -8.98
N ASN A 27 -6.42 -4.50 -8.40
CA ASN A 27 -5.09 -4.36 -8.99
C ASN A 27 -4.01 -5.08 -8.17
N PRO A 28 -3.95 -6.42 -8.23
CA PRO A 28 -3.05 -7.19 -7.38
C PRO A 28 -1.57 -6.96 -7.67
N ALA A 29 -1.24 -6.62 -8.92
CA ALA A 29 0.13 -6.31 -9.30
C ALA A 29 0.64 -5.01 -8.64
N TYR A 30 -0.25 -4.06 -8.37
CA TYR A 30 0.11 -2.79 -7.74
C TYR A 30 0.42 -2.97 -6.25
N TYR A 31 -0.53 -3.48 -5.46
CA TYR A 31 -0.32 -3.61 -4.02
C TYR A 31 0.86 -4.56 -3.70
N GLN A 32 1.08 -5.60 -4.51
CA GLN A 32 2.24 -6.48 -4.35
C GLN A 32 3.58 -5.75 -4.57
N ARG A 33 3.65 -4.83 -5.54
CA ARG A 33 4.85 -4.01 -5.75
C ARG A 33 5.04 -3.04 -4.61
N PHE A 34 3.96 -2.42 -4.14
CA PHE A 34 3.99 -1.52 -2.99
C PHE A 34 4.51 -2.23 -1.74
N CYS A 35 3.98 -3.40 -1.41
CA CYS A 35 4.46 -4.24 -0.31
C CYS A 35 5.95 -4.61 -0.47
N LYS A 36 6.39 -4.98 -1.67
CA LYS A 36 7.83 -5.25 -1.93
C LYS A 36 8.73 -4.06 -1.67
N VAL A 37 8.24 -2.83 -1.93
CA VAL A 37 9.00 -1.62 -1.60
C VAL A 37 9.11 -1.46 -0.08
N LEU A 38 8.02 -1.67 0.65
CA LEU A 38 8.02 -1.66 2.12
C LEU A 38 8.96 -2.72 2.71
N ASP A 39 8.92 -3.94 2.17
CA ASP A 39 9.80 -5.05 2.57
C ASP A 39 11.28 -4.68 2.31
N ALA A 40 11.57 -4.06 1.16
CA ALA A 40 12.93 -3.68 0.77
C ALA A 40 13.55 -2.57 1.65
N ILE A 41 12.71 -1.76 2.31
CA ILE A 41 13.14 -0.74 3.28
C ILE A 41 12.99 -1.21 4.73
N GLU A 42 12.73 -2.51 4.93
CA GLU A 42 12.56 -3.15 6.24
C GLU A 42 11.44 -2.53 7.11
N MET A 43 10.41 -1.98 6.46
CA MET A 43 9.28 -1.38 7.16
C MET A 43 8.32 -2.47 7.67
N ARG A 44 7.88 -2.33 8.93
CA ARG A 44 6.87 -3.23 9.50
C ARG A 44 5.48 -2.69 9.22
N TYR A 45 4.61 -3.56 8.73
CA TYR A 45 3.23 -3.23 8.45
C TYR A 45 2.34 -4.45 8.62
N ASP A 46 1.07 -4.19 8.95
CA ASP A 46 0.00 -5.17 8.87
C ASP A 46 -0.78 -4.97 7.56
N LEU A 47 -1.13 -6.08 6.92
CA LEU A 47 -1.97 -6.11 5.72
C LEU A 47 -3.27 -6.84 6.04
N HIS A 48 -4.41 -6.19 5.85
CA HIS A 48 -5.73 -6.79 6.08
C HIS A 48 -6.76 -6.30 5.07
N ILE A 49 -7.81 -7.08 4.85
CA ILE A 49 -8.97 -6.67 4.04
C ILE A 49 -9.79 -5.70 4.88
N HIS A 50 -10.27 -4.61 4.26
CA HIS A 50 -11.09 -3.63 4.94
C HIS A 50 -12.44 -4.25 5.34
N GLU A 51 -12.81 -4.19 6.63
CA GLU A 51 -13.96 -4.93 7.16
C GLU A 51 -15.32 -4.53 6.55
N TYR A 52 -15.41 -3.31 6.03
CA TYR A 52 -16.62 -2.77 5.41
C TYR A 52 -16.53 -2.64 3.89
N ASP A 53 -15.38 -2.99 3.31
CA ASP A 53 -15.11 -2.91 1.88
C ASP A 53 -14.18 -4.04 1.46
N GLU A 54 -14.78 -5.19 1.11
CA GLU A 54 -14.02 -6.39 0.73
C GLU A 54 -13.18 -6.19 -0.54
N ASP A 55 -13.46 -5.14 -1.31
CA ASP A 55 -12.72 -4.77 -2.52
C ASP A 55 -11.46 -3.93 -2.20
N SER A 56 -11.22 -3.62 -0.92
CA SER A 56 -10.08 -2.82 -0.45
C SER A 56 -9.18 -3.56 0.54
N LEU A 57 -7.87 -3.42 0.34
CA LEU A 57 -6.82 -3.82 1.28
C LEU A 57 -6.34 -2.60 2.04
N VAL A 58 -6.05 -2.78 3.31
CA VAL A 58 -5.43 -1.75 4.15
C VAL A 58 -4.02 -2.19 4.51
N VAL A 59 -3.07 -1.31 4.24
CA VAL A 59 -1.69 -1.39 4.75
C VAL A 59 -1.56 -0.42 5.91
N LYS A 60 -1.18 -0.90 7.09
CA LYS A 60 -1.01 -0.09 8.31
C LYS A 60 0.39 -0.28 8.87
N LEU A 61 1.12 0.80 9.13
CA LEU A 61 2.46 0.75 9.73
C LEU A 61 2.39 0.35 11.21
N VAL A 62 3.38 -0.42 11.68
CA VAL A 62 3.49 -0.96 13.06
C VAL A 62 4.70 -0.40 13.81
#